data_AF-A0A959VHZ5-F1
#
_entry.id   AF-A0A959VHZ5-F1
#
_cell.length_a   1.000
_cell.length_b   1.000
_cell.length_c   1.000
_cell.angle_alpha   90.00
_cell.angle_beta   90.00
_cell.angle_gamma   90.00
#
_symmetry.space_group_name_H-M   'P 1'
#
loop_
_entity.id
_entity.type
_entity.pdbx_description
1 polymer ?
#
loop_
_entity_poly.entity_id
_entity_poly.type
_entity_poly.pdbx_seq_one_letter_code
_entity_poly.pdbx_strand_id
1 'polypeptide(L)'
;MPEQPFFQVPINLSHAATVATRIVSRLVENLPSKHESEALSQAEFLVSELLPYRIDPEEPAPAEAMVVQAHCLDIARHLVTLIREEKLQSDRVGQSVRNLFECLGAGREGSVKGLEAGEDPSSPQRPT
;
A
#
# COMPACT_ATOMS: atom_id res chain seq x y z
N MET A 1 -22.75 -4.88 1.56
CA MET A 1 -22.11 -4.08 0.49
C MET A 1 -21.79 -5.03 -0.66
N PRO A 2 -22.03 -4.66 -1.93
CA PRO A 2 -21.65 -5.51 -3.05
C PRO A 2 -20.14 -5.78 -3.03
N GLU A 3 -19.76 -6.98 -3.42
CA GLU A 3 -18.36 -7.43 -3.46
C GLU A 3 -17.58 -6.60 -4.50
N GLN A 4 -16.44 -6.04 -4.10
CA GLN A 4 -15.58 -5.27 -5.01
C GLN A 4 -14.76 -6.23 -5.88
N PRO A 5 -14.68 -6.04 -7.21
CA PRO A 5 -13.72 -6.75 -8.04
C PRO A 5 -12.28 -6.48 -7.55
N PHE A 6 -11.38 -7.45 -7.75
CA PHE A 6 -9.98 -7.33 -7.34
C PHE A 6 -9.06 -8.18 -8.24
N PHE A 7 -7.79 -7.81 -8.32
CA PHE A 7 -6.77 -8.67 -8.92
C PHE A 7 -6.25 -9.69 -7.90
N GLN A 8 -6.17 -10.96 -8.30
CA GLN A 8 -5.49 -11.99 -7.51
C GLN A 8 -4.09 -12.18 -8.09
N VAL A 9 -3.09 -11.63 -7.40
CA VAL A 9 -1.67 -11.71 -7.78
C VAL A 9 -0.92 -12.47 -6.68
N PRO A 10 0.11 -13.28 -7.01
CA PRO A 10 1.02 -13.83 -6.02
C PRO A 10 1.74 -12.73 -5.23
N ILE A 11 2.29 -13.08 -4.06
CA ILE A 11 3.14 -12.16 -3.28
C ILE A 11 4.34 -11.74 -4.14
N ASN A 12 4.61 -10.45 -4.18
CA ASN A 12 5.76 -9.84 -4.86
C ASN A 12 6.32 -8.72 -3.98
N LEU A 13 7.28 -9.08 -3.12
CA LEU A 13 7.84 -8.16 -2.13
C LEU A 13 8.71 -7.07 -2.77
N SER A 14 9.44 -7.40 -3.84
CA SER A 14 10.24 -6.43 -4.59
C SER A 14 9.38 -5.32 -5.20
N HIS A 15 8.23 -5.70 -5.78
CA HIS A 15 7.28 -4.72 -6.31
C HIS A 15 6.56 -3.96 -5.19
N ALA A 16 6.21 -4.64 -4.08
CA ALA A 16 5.64 -4.00 -2.91
C ALA A 16 6.54 -2.86 -2.38
N ALA A 17 7.86 -3.07 -2.32
CA ALA A 17 8.83 -2.04 -1.91
C ALA A 17 8.79 -0.80 -2.83
N THR A 18 8.67 -1.03 -4.14
CA THR A 18 8.53 0.04 -5.13
C THR A 18 7.22 0.82 -4.92
N VAL A 19 6.12 0.12 -4.66
CA VAL A 19 4.82 0.75 -4.40
C VAL A 19 4.82 1.51 -3.07
N ALA A 20 5.44 0.98 -2.01
CA ALA A 20 5.60 1.67 -0.73
C ALA A 20 6.35 3.01 -0.89
N THR A 21 7.41 3.03 -1.69
CA THR A 21 8.14 4.28 -2.01
C THR A 21 7.24 5.29 -2.73
N ARG A 22 6.37 4.82 -3.65
CA ARG A 22 5.39 5.70 -4.32
C ARG A 22 4.35 6.27 -3.35
N ILE A 23 3.94 5.51 -2.33
CA ILE A 23 3.04 6.01 -1.28
C ILE A 23 3.69 7.20 -0.57
N VAL A 24 4.94 7.05 -0.12
CA VAL A 24 5.70 8.13 0.53
C VAL A 24 5.71 9.39 -0.34
N SER A 25 6.10 9.28 -1.62
CA SER A 25 6.10 10.45 -2.52
C SER A 25 4.74 11.11 -2.66
N ARG A 26 3.65 10.32 -2.78
CA ARG A 26 2.27 10.83 -2.91
C ARG A 26 1.76 11.49 -1.61
N LEU A 27 2.16 10.98 -0.45
CA LEU A 27 1.82 11.60 0.83
C LEU A 27 2.56 12.93 1.00
N VAL A 28 3.85 12.99 0.66
CA VAL A 28 4.63 14.24 0.69
C VAL A 28 4.01 15.30 -0.22
N GLU A 29 3.54 14.92 -1.42
CA GLU A 29 2.84 15.84 -2.33
C GLU A 29 1.55 16.43 -1.74
N ASN A 30 0.85 15.68 -0.88
CA ASN A 30 -0.39 16.09 -0.26
C ASN A 30 -0.20 16.80 1.10
N LEU A 31 1.01 16.74 1.67
CA LEU A 31 1.28 17.32 2.98
C LEU A 31 1.48 18.84 2.91
N PRO A 32 0.80 19.62 3.76
CA PRO A 32 1.11 21.03 3.90
C PRO A 32 2.54 21.19 4.45
N SER A 33 3.32 22.07 3.84
CA SER A 33 4.68 22.36 4.29
C SER A 33 4.68 22.77 5.78
N LYS A 34 5.45 22.02 6.59
CA LYS A 34 5.64 22.12 8.07
C LYS A 34 4.73 21.27 8.97
N HIS A 35 3.91 20.37 8.44
CA HIS A 35 3.20 19.41 9.28
C HIS A 35 3.99 18.12 9.48
N GLU A 36 4.09 17.69 10.74
CA GLU A 36 4.44 16.30 11.07
C GLU A 36 3.28 15.39 10.65
N SER A 37 3.59 14.18 10.20
CA SER A 37 2.62 13.21 9.70
C SER A 37 2.99 11.80 10.15
N GLU A 38 2.11 11.18 10.92
CA GLU A 38 2.24 9.79 11.35
C GLU A 38 2.02 8.88 10.15
N ALA A 39 1.10 9.23 9.24
CA ALA A 39 0.90 8.51 7.98
C ALA A 39 2.19 8.46 7.14
N LEU A 40 2.92 9.58 7.02
CA LEU A 40 4.20 9.60 6.32
C LEU A 40 5.23 8.72 7.03
N SER A 41 5.34 8.85 8.35
CA SER A 41 6.29 8.07 9.16
C SER A 41 6.01 6.56 9.06
N GLN A 42 4.74 6.16 9.07
CA GLN A 42 4.32 4.78 8.90
C GLN A 42 4.60 4.26 7.48
N ALA A 43 4.45 5.10 6.45
CA ALA A 43 4.78 4.74 5.08
C ALA A 43 6.31 4.57 4.89
N GLU A 44 7.12 5.42 5.52
CA GLU A 44 8.58 5.29 5.52
C GLU A 44 9.03 4.02 6.26
N PHE A 45 8.40 3.70 7.39
CA PHE A 45 8.64 2.44 8.10
C PHE A 45 8.30 1.22 7.22
N LEU A 46 7.17 1.26 6.51
CA LEU A 46 6.85 0.20 5.54
C LEU A 46 7.91 0.07 4.44
N VAL A 47 8.48 1.19 3.97
CA VAL A 47 9.59 1.16 3.02
C VAL A 47 10.81 0.49 3.62
N SER A 48 11.16 0.75 4.88
CA SER A 48 12.32 0.11 5.51
C SER A 48 12.13 -1.41 5.66
N GLU A 49 10.93 -1.87 5.98
CA GLU A 49 10.62 -3.31 6.09
C GLU A 49 10.75 -4.02 4.73
N LEU A 50 10.39 -3.35 3.64
CA LEU A 50 10.40 -3.92 2.29
C LEU A 50 11.71 -3.69 1.53
N LEU A 51 12.59 -2.81 2.01
CA LEU A 51 13.84 -2.45 1.34
C LEU A 51 14.77 -3.65 1.05
N PRO A 52 14.93 -4.64 1.95
CA PRO A 52 15.78 -5.81 1.67
C PRO A 52 15.40 -6.53 0.38
N TYR A 53 14.09 -6.72 0.14
CA TYR A 53 13.53 -7.43 -1.02
C TYR A 53 13.58 -6.63 -2.33
N ARG A 54 13.93 -5.35 -2.25
CA ARG A 54 14.19 -4.52 -3.42
C ARG A 54 15.65 -4.60 -3.88
N ILE A 55 16.56 -4.71 -2.93
CA ILE A 55 18.01 -4.68 -3.17
C ILE A 55 18.50 -6.05 -3.60
N ASP A 56 18.04 -7.09 -2.93
CA ASP A 56 18.29 -8.47 -3.30
C ASP A 56 17.11 -8.99 -4.14
N PRO A 57 17.30 -9.22 -5.45
CA PRO A 57 16.22 -9.72 -6.32
C PRO A 57 15.99 -11.22 -6.15
N GLU A 58 16.77 -11.93 -5.33
CA GLU A 58 16.48 -13.32 -5.02
C GLU A 58 15.17 -13.40 -4.22
N GLU A 59 14.18 -14.10 -4.77
CA GLU A 59 12.88 -14.27 -4.11
C GLU A 59 13.08 -15.06 -2.82
N PRO A 60 12.60 -14.55 -1.66
CA PRO A 60 12.76 -15.25 -0.41
C PRO A 60 12.00 -16.57 -0.41
N ALA A 61 12.37 -17.46 0.52
CA ALA A 61 11.65 -18.71 0.71
C ALA A 61 10.15 -18.44 0.96
N PRO A 62 9.22 -19.28 0.48
CA PRO A 62 7.78 -19.01 0.61
C PRO A 62 7.31 -18.76 2.05
N ALA A 63 7.90 -19.45 3.04
CA ALA A 63 7.59 -19.25 4.45
C ALA A 63 8.00 -17.85 4.94
N GLU A 64 9.16 -17.35 4.52
CA GLU A 64 9.62 -16.00 4.83
C GLU A 64 8.71 -14.97 4.14
N ALA A 65 8.41 -15.17 2.86
CA ALA A 65 7.53 -14.29 2.11
C ALA A 65 6.16 -14.12 2.80
N MET A 66 5.60 -15.20 3.33
CA MET A 66 4.33 -15.16 4.09
C MET A 66 4.44 -14.39 5.42
N VAL A 67 5.56 -14.52 6.14
CA VAL A 67 5.79 -13.80 7.40
C VAL A 67 5.88 -12.30 7.14
N VAL A 68 6.69 -11.91 6.15
CA VAL A 68 6.87 -10.51 5.74
C VAL A 68 5.56 -9.92 5.23
N GLN A 69 4.83 -10.69 4.41
CA GLN A 69 3.52 -10.31 3.91
C GLN A 69 2.56 -9.98 5.06
N ALA A 70 2.42 -10.88 6.04
CA ALA A 70 1.52 -10.66 7.17
C ALA A 70 1.90 -9.39 7.95
N HIS A 71 3.19 -9.22 8.23
CA HIS A 71 3.70 -8.03 8.92
C HIS A 71 3.43 -6.73 8.16
N CYS A 72 3.74 -6.71 6.86
CA CYS A 72 3.53 -5.54 6.01
C CYS A 72 2.05 -5.21 5.82
N LEU A 73 1.16 -6.22 5.80
CA LEU A 73 -0.27 -5.99 5.74
C LEU A 73 -0.79 -5.31 7.01
N ASP A 74 -0.31 -5.67 8.19
CA ASP A 74 -0.70 -5.01 9.44
C ASP A 74 -0.27 -3.54 9.46
N ILE A 75 0.96 -3.26 9.02
CA ILE A 75 1.45 -1.90 8.83
C ILE A 75 0.58 -1.14 7.81
N ALA A 76 0.29 -1.75 6.66
CA ALA A 76 -0.48 -1.11 5.60
C ALA A 76 -1.92 -0.79 6.03
N ARG A 77 -2.56 -1.67 6.81
CA ARG A 77 -3.89 -1.43 7.40
C ARG A 77 -3.88 -0.23 8.33
N HIS A 78 -2.86 -0.14 9.18
CA HIS A 78 -2.71 0.99 10.09
C HIS A 78 -2.45 2.29 9.31
N LEU A 79 -1.57 2.25 8.31
CA LEU A 79 -1.29 3.37 7.41
C LEU A 79 -2.57 3.91 6.75
N VAL A 80 -3.48 3.07 6.26
CA VAL A 80 -4.76 3.52 5.68
C VAL A 80 -5.62 4.25 6.70
N THR A 81 -5.58 3.84 7.97
CA THR A 81 -6.29 4.54 9.05
C THR A 81 -5.71 5.94 9.25
N LEU A 82 -4.38 6.05 9.36
CA LEU A 82 -3.70 7.33 9.52
C LEU A 82 -3.91 8.27 8.33
N ILE A 83 -3.82 7.76 7.09
CA ILE A 83 -4.13 8.52 5.87
C ILE A 83 -5.53 9.15 5.96
N ARG A 84 -6.49 8.41 6.51
CA ARG A 84 -7.86 8.89 6.66
C ARG A 84 -8.01 9.95 7.74
N GLU A 85 -7.38 9.72 8.89
CA GLU A 85 -7.45 10.61 10.05
C GLU A 85 -6.74 11.95 9.78
N GLU A 86 -5.62 11.91 9.07
CA GLU A 86 -4.86 13.10 8.66
C GLU A 86 -5.41 13.79 7.40
N LYS A 87 -6.46 13.22 6.79
CA LYS A 87 -7.10 13.73 5.56
C LYS A 87 -6.17 13.83 4.35
N LEU A 88 -5.27 12.85 4.19
CA LEU A 88 -4.28 12.79 3.10
C LEU A 88 -4.75 11.97 1.90
N GLN A 89 -6.03 11.60 1.85
CA GLN A 89 -6.60 10.82 0.75
C GLN A 89 -6.47 11.54 -0.59
N SER A 90 -6.15 10.79 -1.63
CA SER A 90 -6.28 11.23 -3.03
C SER A 90 -6.41 10.01 -3.93
N ASP A 91 -6.87 10.22 -5.17
CA ASP A 91 -6.99 9.12 -6.14
C ASP A 91 -5.67 8.36 -6.32
N ARG A 92 -4.56 9.10 -6.43
CA ARG A 92 -3.22 8.51 -6.51
C ARG A 92 -2.82 7.80 -5.22
N VAL A 93 -3.09 8.35 -4.04
CA VAL A 93 -2.77 7.64 -2.78
C VAL A 93 -3.54 6.32 -2.72
N GLY A 94 -4.84 6.34 -3.01
CA GLY A 94 -5.69 5.15 -3.03
C GLY A 94 -5.25 4.09 -4.03
N GLN A 95 -4.89 4.47 -5.26
CA GLN A 95 -4.33 3.55 -6.26
C GLN A 95 -3.05 2.87 -5.77
N SER A 96 -2.15 3.64 -5.14
CA SER A 96 -0.91 3.10 -4.59
C SER A 96 -1.19 2.13 -3.43
N VAL A 97 -2.14 2.45 -2.56
CA VAL A 97 -2.57 1.58 -1.47
C VAL A 97 -3.15 0.28 -2.03
N ARG A 98 -4.08 0.33 -2.98
CA ARG A 98 -4.63 -0.89 -3.59
C ARG A 98 -3.52 -1.77 -4.17
N ASN A 99 -2.64 -1.17 -4.98
CA ASN A 99 -1.54 -1.89 -5.61
C ASN A 99 -0.60 -2.53 -4.59
N LEU A 100 -0.37 -1.88 -3.43
CA LEU A 100 0.45 -2.45 -2.36
C LEU A 100 -0.18 -3.73 -1.82
N PHE A 101 -1.47 -3.70 -1.49
CA PHE A 101 -2.19 -4.88 -1.00
C PHE A 101 -2.22 -6.00 -2.05
N GLU A 102 -2.37 -5.66 -3.33
CA GLU A 102 -2.25 -6.64 -4.44
C GLU A 102 -0.87 -7.28 -4.50
N CYS A 103 0.21 -6.49 -4.38
CA CYS A 103 1.59 -7.01 -4.31
C CYS A 103 1.81 -7.90 -3.08
N LEU A 104 1.12 -7.62 -1.98
CA LEU A 104 1.12 -8.43 -0.79
C LEU A 104 0.10 -9.58 -0.87
N GLY A 105 -0.39 -9.94 -2.06
CA GLY A 105 -1.31 -11.07 -2.25
C GLY A 105 -2.71 -10.90 -1.65
N ALA A 106 -3.06 -9.70 -1.19
CA ALA A 106 -4.31 -9.37 -0.49
C ALA A 106 -5.24 -8.49 -1.35
N GLY A 107 -5.33 -8.75 -2.66
CA GLY A 107 -6.04 -7.89 -3.60
C GLY A 107 -7.50 -7.61 -3.24
N ARG A 108 -8.23 -8.59 -2.68
CA ARG A 108 -9.60 -8.41 -2.18
C ARG A 108 -9.67 -7.30 -1.15
N GLU A 109 -8.80 -7.35 -0.14
CA GLU A 109 -8.71 -6.31 0.89
C GLU A 109 -8.23 -4.99 0.27
N GLY A 110 -7.25 -5.05 -0.62
CA GLY A 110 -6.72 -3.91 -1.36
C GLY A 110 -7.79 -3.14 -2.11
N SER A 111 -8.75 -3.81 -2.74
CA SER A 111 -9.85 -3.18 -3.48
C SER A 111 -10.70 -2.24 -2.61
N VAL A 112 -10.87 -2.59 -1.33
CA VAL A 112 -11.60 -1.81 -0.33
C VAL A 112 -10.68 -0.74 0.26
N LYS A 113 -9.44 -1.10 0.60
CA LYS A 113 -8.47 -0.19 1.22
C LYS A 113 -8.03 0.93 0.29
N GLY A 114 -7.96 0.69 -1.02
CA GLY A 114 -7.72 1.73 -2.01
C GLY A 114 -8.81 2.81 -1.99
N LEU A 115 -10.08 2.41 -1.91
CA LEU A 115 -11.21 3.35 -1.81
C LEU A 115 -11.17 4.13 -0.50
N GLU A 116 -10.90 3.46 0.63
CA GLU A 116 -10.72 4.10 1.93
C GLU A 116 -9.61 5.17 1.91
N ALA A 117 -8.55 4.93 1.14
CA ALA A 117 -7.43 5.83 0.95
C ALA A 117 -7.64 6.89 -0.17
N GLY A 118 -8.82 6.92 -0.80
CA GLY A 118 -9.23 7.98 -1.72
C GLY A 118 -9.23 7.64 -3.21
N GLU A 119 -9.04 6.38 -3.59
CA GLU A 119 -9.12 5.97 -5.00
C GLU A 119 -10.50 6.30 -5.59
N ASP A 120 -10.54 6.86 -6.79
CA ASP A 120 -11.79 7.05 -7.53
C ASP A 120 -12.42 5.68 -7.88
N PRO A 121 -13.67 5.39 -7.46
CA PRO A 121 -14.35 4.15 -7.80
C PRO A 121 -14.52 3.91 -9.30
N SER A 122 -14.47 4.98 -10.10
CA SER A 122 -14.55 4.96 -11.56
C SER A 122 -13.18 4.90 -12.26
N SER A 123 -12.09 4.82 -11.49
CA SER A 123 -10.74 4.74 -12.04
C SER A 123 -10.62 3.57 -13.02
N PRO A 124 -10.12 3.80 -14.26
CA PRO A 124 -10.01 2.75 -15.28
C PRO A 124 -8.99 1.67 -14.91
N GLN A 125 -8.18 1.90 -13.87
CA GLN A 125 -7.23 0.95 -13.32
C GLN A 125 -7.86 0.00 -12.30
N ARG A 126 -9.12 0.22 -11.90
CA ARG A 126 -9.85 -0.71 -11.05
C ARG A 126 -10.34 -1.90 -11.89
N PRO A 127 -10.28 -3.13 -11.35
CA PRO A 127 -10.88 -4.28 -11.99
C PRO A 127 -12.40 -4.13 -12.09
N THR A 128 -12.98 -4.70 -13.15
CA THR A 128 -14.41 -4.65 -13.50
C THR A 128 -15.07 -6.00 -13.38
#